data_AF-A0A842KTW3-F1
#
_entry.id   AF-A0A842KTW3-F1
#
_cell.length_a   1.000
_cell.length_b   1.000
_cell.length_c   1.000
_cell.angle_alpha   90.00
_cell.angle_beta   90.00
_cell.angle_gamma   90.00
#
_symmetry.space_group_name_H-M   'P 1'
#
loop_
_entity.id
_entity.type
_entity.pdbx_description
1 polymer ?
#
loop_
_entity_poly.entity_id
_entity_poly.type
_entity_poly.pdbx_seq_one_letter_code
_entity_poly.pdbx_strand_id
1 'polypeptide(L)'
;MLEEHIKKAYNESAKGKRKGDKHIEVEKIREYILSAENIIIPNWDEKKLKSINKILKEFGLPKAKGLKIHTNAADLTRMPTITKALMAVDTTDADLIIARGRLGAPGSGSMLIIMDHKGRILSAAISSPHIIHGKSLEKAVEEELKTALQRLGL
;
A
#
# COMPACT_ATOMS: atom_id res chain seq x y z
N MET A 1 -2.02 -20.71 -0.26
CA MET A 1 -2.08 -19.43 -1.01
C MET A 1 -2.90 -18.40 -0.23
N LEU A 2 -2.70 -17.10 -0.45
CA LEU A 2 -3.43 -16.04 0.29
C LEU A 2 -4.96 -16.20 0.16
N GLU A 3 -5.44 -16.61 -1.03
CA GLU A 3 -6.85 -16.90 -1.34
C GLU A 3 -7.50 -17.92 -0.39
N GLU A 4 -6.77 -18.98 -0.04
CA GLU A 4 -7.30 -20.05 0.82
C GLU A 4 -7.53 -19.55 2.24
N HIS A 5 -6.63 -18.67 2.73
CA HIS A 5 -6.75 -18.07 4.05
C HIS A 5 -7.87 -17.04 4.09
N ILE A 6 -8.03 -16.23 3.04
CA ILE A 6 -9.18 -15.33 2.88
C ILE A 6 -10.49 -16.13 2.90
N LYS A 7 -10.60 -17.20 2.12
CA LYS A 7 -11.79 -18.08 2.10
C LYS A 7 -12.11 -18.65 3.48
N LYS A 8 -11.09 -19.13 4.21
CA LYS A 8 -11.26 -19.63 5.58
C LYS A 8 -11.77 -18.54 6.53
N ALA A 9 -11.16 -17.35 6.50
CA ALA A 9 -11.57 -16.22 7.33
C ALA A 9 -13.01 -15.75 7.03
N TYR A 10 -13.41 -15.76 5.76
CA TYR A 10 -14.78 -15.44 5.34
C TYR A 10 -15.79 -16.46 5.88
N ASN A 11 -15.49 -17.76 5.77
CA ASN A 11 -16.34 -18.81 6.32
C ASN A 11 -16.47 -18.75 7.85
N GLU A 12 -15.41 -18.36 8.56
CA GLU A 12 -15.47 -18.15 10.01
C GLU A 12 -16.33 -16.95 10.38
N SER A 13 -16.20 -15.85 9.63
CA SER A 13 -16.98 -14.63 9.83
C SER A 13 -18.47 -14.87 9.56
N ALA A 14 -18.80 -15.55 8.46
CA ALA A 14 -20.18 -15.93 8.11
C ALA A 14 -20.85 -16.83 9.18
N LYS A 15 -20.06 -17.55 9.98
CA LYS A 15 -20.52 -18.41 11.08
C LYS A 15 -20.47 -17.72 12.44
N GLY A 16 -20.08 -16.45 12.52
CA GLY A 16 -19.89 -15.73 13.80
C GLY A 16 -18.75 -16.28 14.67
N LYS A 17 -17.78 -16.98 14.08
CA LYS A 17 -16.68 -17.66 14.81
C LYS A 17 -15.35 -16.90 14.75
N ARG A 18 -15.28 -15.81 13.98
CA ARG A 18 -14.07 -15.00 13.81
C ARG A 18 -13.74 -14.26 15.11
N LYS A 19 -12.50 -14.37 15.59
CA LYS A 19 -12.03 -13.74 16.85
C LYS A 19 -10.90 -12.72 16.66
N GLY A 20 -10.64 -12.31 15.41
CA GLY A 20 -9.50 -11.49 15.03
C GLY A 20 -8.55 -12.23 14.11
N ASP A 21 -7.40 -11.60 13.84
CA ASP A 21 -6.40 -12.09 12.90
C ASP A 21 -5.64 -13.29 13.44
N LYS A 22 -5.13 -14.11 12.52
CA LYS A 22 -4.34 -15.30 12.81
C LYS A 22 -2.90 -15.12 12.37
N HIS A 23 -1.99 -15.76 13.09
CA HIS A 23 -0.57 -15.76 12.74
C HIS A 23 -0.32 -16.12 11.27
N ILE A 24 -1.00 -17.16 10.78
CA ILE A 24 -0.86 -17.64 9.40
C ILE A 24 -1.32 -16.61 8.35
N GLU A 25 -2.27 -15.74 8.68
CA GLU A 25 -2.72 -14.70 7.74
C GLU A 25 -1.65 -13.62 7.59
N VAL A 26 -1.03 -13.21 8.70
CA VAL A 26 0.09 -12.27 8.70
C VAL A 26 1.32 -12.88 8.00
N GLU A 27 1.63 -14.15 8.26
CA GLU A 27 2.69 -14.88 7.53
C GLU A 27 2.46 -14.87 6.02
N LYS A 28 1.25 -15.18 5.53
CA LYS A 28 0.97 -15.19 4.10
C LYS A 28 1.03 -13.80 3.46
N ILE A 29 0.67 -12.75 4.19
CA ILE A 29 0.86 -11.38 3.70
C ILE A 29 2.35 -11.04 3.59
N ARG A 30 3.17 -11.39 4.59
CA ARG A 30 4.63 -11.18 4.56
C ARG A 30 5.29 -11.95 3.41
N GLU A 31 4.97 -13.23 3.28
CA GLU A 31 5.47 -14.08 2.18
C GLU A 31 5.16 -13.44 0.82
N TYR A 32 3.92 -12.98 0.63
CA TYR A 32 3.51 -12.34 -0.63
C TYR A 32 4.30 -11.07 -0.93
N ILE A 33 4.46 -10.17 0.06
CA ILE A 33 5.22 -8.93 -0.11
C ILE A 33 6.68 -9.23 -0.44
N LEU A 34 7.30 -10.16 0.30
CA LEU A 34 8.70 -10.54 0.12
C LEU A 34 8.96 -11.30 -1.19
N SER A 35 7.95 -11.96 -1.77
CA SER A 35 8.07 -12.63 -3.05
C SER A 35 7.82 -11.73 -4.27
N ALA A 36 7.43 -10.47 -4.07
CA ALA A 36 7.09 -9.57 -5.18
C ALA A 36 8.35 -9.20 -6.00
N GLU A 37 8.30 -9.39 -7.32
CA GLU A 37 9.41 -9.06 -8.23
C GLU A 37 9.15 -7.74 -8.97
N ASN A 38 7.88 -7.48 -9.34
CA ASN A 38 7.45 -6.29 -10.06
C ASN A 38 6.62 -5.37 -9.15
N ILE A 39 7.29 -4.41 -8.51
CA ILE A 39 6.64 -3.41 -7.65
C ILE A 39 6.37 -2.13 -8.44
N ILE A 40 5.11 -1.68 -8.46
CA ILE A 40 4.68 -0.46 -9.15
C ILE A 40 4.23 0.63 -8.16
N ILE A 41 4.61 1.87 -8.46
CA ILE A 41 4.12 3.06 -7.77
C ILE A 41 3.33 3.90 -8.78
N PRO A 42 2.05 4.26 -8.54
CA PRO A 42 1.24 5.12 -9.39
C PRO A 42 1.67 6.60 -9.34
N ASN A 43 2.97 6.84 -9.55
CA ASN A 43 3.65 8.12 -9.57
C ASN A 43 5.00 7.98 -10.29
N TRP A 44 5.45 9.02 -11.00
CA TRP A 44 6.76 9.04 -11.67
C TRP A 44 7.69 10.17 -11.17
N ASP A 45 7.32 10.84 -10.09
CA ASP A 45 8.18 11.82 -9.44
C ASP A 45 9.45 11.13 -8.90
N GLU A 46 10.61 11.56 -9.39
CA GLU A 46 11.89 10.93 -9.08
C GLU A 46 12.24 10.99 -7.59
N LYS A 47 11.84 12.08 -6.89
CA LYS A 47 12.11 12.24 -5.46
C LYS A 47 11.33 11.22 -4.64
N LYS A 48 10.01 11.08 -4.90
CA LYS A 48 9.18 10.06 -4.26
C LYS A 48 9.68 8.65 -4.55
N LEU A 49 10.03 8.36 -5.81
CA LEU A 49 10.57 7.06 -6.19
C LEU A 49 11.87 6.75 -5.45
N LYS A 50 12.75 7.74 -5.27
CA LYS A 50 14.00 7.57 -4.51
C LYS A 50 13.73 7.27 -3.04
N SER A 51 12.83 8.01 -2.40
CA SER A 51 12.46 7.78 -0.99
C SER A 51 11.81 6.42 -0.77
N ILE A 52 10.89 5.99 -1.64
CA ILE A 52 10.28 4.66 -1.53
C ILE A 52 11.34 3.57 -1.73
N ASN A 53 12.17 3.67 -2.77
CA ASN A 53 13.19 2.67 -3.06
C ASN A 53 14.28 2.57 -1.98
N LYS A 54 14.56 3.66 -1.27
CA LYS A 54 15.42 3.62 -0.08
C LYS A 54 14.83 2.67 0.97
N ILE A 55 13.55 2.84 1.31
CA ILE A 55 12.89 1.97 2.30
C ILE A 55 12.76 0.54 1.78
N LEU A 56 12.35 0.32 0.52
CA LEU A 56 12.28 -1.03 -0.04
C LEU A 56 13.61 -1.78 0.09
N LYS A 57 14.74 -1.10 -0.16
CA LYS A 57 16.08 -1.66 0.04
C LYS A 57 16.36 -2.03 1.50
N GLU A 58 15.93 -1.22 2.47
CA GLU A 58 16.08 -1.52 3.91
C GLU A 58 15.36 -2.81 4.31
N PHE A 59 14.24 -3.15 3.65
CA PHE A 59 13.44 -4.35 3.89
C PHE A 59 13.76 -5.51 2.92
N GLY A 60 14.82 -5.40 2.11
CA GLY A 60 15.21 -6.45 1.17
C GLY A 60 14.28 -6.64 -0.02
N LEU A 61 13.44 -5.65 -0.34
CA LEU A 61 12.50 -5.68 -1.46
C LEU A 61 13.12 -5.12 -2.76
N PRO A 62 12.69 -5.61 -3.94
CA PRO A 62 13.14 -5.07 -5.23
C PRO A 62 12.82 -3.59 -5.41
N LYS A 63 13.54 -2.96 -6.34
CA LYS A 63 13.31 -1.56 -6.71
C LYS A 63 11.96 -1.42 -7.42
N ALA A 64 11.10 -0.57 -6.89
CA ALA A 64 9.85 -0.20 -7.52
C ALA A 64 10.03 0.73 -8.73
N LYS A 65 9.15 0.57 -9.71
CA LYS A 65 9.08 1.38 -10.93
C LYS A 65 7.91 2.36 -10.84
N GLY A 66 8.09 3.55 -11.38
CA GLY A 66 7.03 4.54 -11.49
C GLY A 66 6.13 4.28 -12.70
N LEU A 67 4.82 4.28 -12.49
CA LEU A 67 3.83 4.24 -13.55
C LEU A 67 3.72 5.63 -14.19
N LYS A 68 3.88 5.71 -15.51
CA LYS A 68 3.84 6.96 -16.28
C LYS A 68 2.43 7.32 -16.78
N ILE A 69 1.42 7.29 -15.90
CA ILE A 69 0.04 7.70 -16.23
C ILE A 69 -0.47 8.72 -15.22
N HIS A 70 -1.04 9.83 -15.67
CA HIS A 70 -1.63 10.83 -14.77
C HIS A 70 -2.71 10.22 -13.88
N THR A 71 -2.47 10.25 -12.57
CA THR A 71 -3.40 9.71 -11.57
C THR A 71 -4.23 10.79 -10.86
N ASN A 72 -4.23 12.02 -11.38
CA ASN A 72 -4.90 13.17 -10.76
C ASN A 72 -6.44 13.04 -10.78
N ALA A 73 -7.02 12.32 -11.74
CA ALA A 73 -8.46 12.05 -11.77
C ALA A 73 -8.94 11.33 -10.50
N ALA A 74 -8.07 10.55 -9.85
CA ALA A 74 -8.39 9.90 -8.59
C ALA A 74 -8.70 10.89 -7.46
N ASP A 75 -8.18 12.13 -7.51
CA ASP A 75 -8.43 13.15 -6.50
C ASP A 75 -9.87 13.70 -6.55
N LEU A 76 -10.68 13.31 -7.54
CA LEU A 76 -12.13 13.58 -7.60
C LEU A 76 -12.98 12.46 -6.99
N THR A 77 -12.36 11.41 -6.46
CA THR A 77 -13.05 10.26 -5.84
C THR A 77 -13.06 10.35 -4.31
N ARG A 78 -13.91 9.53 -3.67
CA ARG A 78 -14.05 9.49 -2.20
C ARG A 78 -12.77 9.04 -1.49
N MET A 79 -11.96 8.18 -2.12
CA MET A 79 -10.72 7.64 -1.54
C MET A 79 -9.61 7.70 -2.59
N PRO A 80 -8.99 8.88 -2.78
CA PRO A 80 -8.04 9.09 -3.87
C PRO A 80 -6.89 8.09 -3.90
N THR A 81 -6.26 7.77 -2.76
CA THR A 81 -5.15 6.80 -2.73
C THR A 81 -5.57 5.42 -3.24
N ILE A 82 -6.76 4.94 -2.86
CA ILE A 82 -7.27 3.63 -3.30
C ILE A 82 -7.51 3.64 -4.81
N THR A 83 -8.16 4.68 -5.33
CA THR A 83 -8.38 4.83 -6.77
C THR A 83 -7.06 4.88 -7.54
N LYS A 84 -6.03 5.59 -7.04
CA LYS A 84 -4.69 5.62 -7.65
C LYS A 84 -4.05 4.23 -7.73
N ALA A 85 -4.21 3.41 -6.70
CA ALA A 85 -3.68 2.05 -6.70
C ALA A 85 -4.46 1.14 -7.67
N LEU A 86 -5.79 1.22 -7.69
CA LEU A 86 -6.61 0.45 -8.62
C LEU A 86 -6.31 0.79 -10.09
N MET A 87 -6.05 2.07 -10.40
CA MET A 87 -5.56 2.44 -11.73
C MET A 87 -4.27 1.69 -12.11
N ALA A 88 -3.35 1.45 -11.16
CA ALA A 88 -2.15 0.66 -11.42
C ALA A 88 -2.45 -0.83 -11.55
N VAL A 89 -3.34 -1.37 -10.71
CA VAL A 89 -3.83 -2.76 -10.81
C VAL A 89 -4.40 -3.03 -12.20
N ASP A 90 -5.21 -2.11 -12.72
CA ASP A 90 -5.93 -2.31 -13.99
C ASP A 90 -5.06 -2.07 -15.23
N THR A 91 -3.89 -1.43 -15.09
CA THR A 91 -3.05 -1.00 -16.23
C THR A 91 -1.66 -1.62 -16.26
N THR A 92 -1.34 -2.48 -15.30
CA THR A 92 -0.02 -3.12 -15.18
C THR A 92 -0.12 -4.58 -14.77
N ASP A 93 0.96 -5.31 -14.95
CA ASP A 93 1.20 -6.67 -14.47
C ASP A 93 1.99 -6.66 -13.14
N ALA A 94 1.72 -5.68 -12.27
CA ALA A 94 2.41 -5.55 -10.99
C ALA A 94 2.07 -6.70 -10.04
N ASP A 95 3.07 -7.25 -9.36
CA ASP A 95 2.86 -8.15 -8.22
C ASP A 95 2.38 -7.35 -7.00
N LEU A 96 2.95 -6.16 -6.81
CA LEU A 96 2.72 -5.30 -5.65
C LEU A 96 2.60 -3.85 -6.08
N ILE A 97 1.58 -3.16 -5.56
CA ILE A 97 1.33 -1.75 -5.80
C ILE A 97 1.53 -0.98 -4.49
N ILE A 98 2.36 0.07 -4.52
CA ILE A 98 2.54 0.99 -3.39
C ILE A 98 2.04 2.36 -3.82
N ALA A 99 0.88 2.77 -3.31
CA ALA A 99 0.26 4.04 -3.65
C ALA A 99 0.22 4.98 -2.44
N ARG A 100 0.38 6.28 -2.71
CA ARG A 100 0.23 7.34 -1.71
C ARG A 100 -0.56 8.51 -2.27
N GLY A 101 -1.47 9.04 -1.46
CA GLY A 101 -2.35 10.14 -1.83
C GLY A 101 -3.17 10.64 -0.65
N ARG A 102 -4.26 11.33 -0.95
CA ARG A 102 -5.18 11.81 0.07
C ARG A 102 -6.02 10.66 0.63
N LEU A 103 -6.21 10.64 1.95
CA LEU A 103 -7.01 9.62 2.64
C LEU A 103 -8.47 9.63 2.16
N GLY A 104 -9.10 10.80 2.07
CA GLY A 104 -10.47 10.97 1.60
C GLY A 104 -10.76 12.41 1.15
N ALA A 105 -11.61 13.12 1.89
CA ALA A 105 -11.98 14.50 1.60
C ALA A 105 -10.76 15.46 1.62
N PRO A 106 -10.80 16.61 0.93
CA PRO A 106 -9.78 17.66 1.06
C PRO A 106 -9.52 18.00 2.55
N GLY A 107 -8.23 18.03 2.94
CA GLY A 107 -7.84 18.26 4.34
C GLY A 107 -7.78 17.01 5.23
N SER A 108 -8.15 15.82 4.75
CA SER A 108 -8.18 14.58 5.56
C SER A 108 -6.81 13.96 5.87
N GLY A 109 -5.71 14.62 5.49
CA GLY A 109 -4.37 14.03 5.57
C GLY A 109 -4.11 13.02 4.44
N SER A 110 -3.07 12.23 4.62
CA SER A 110 -2.58 11.32 3.59
C SER A 110 -2.64 9.85 4.02
N MET A 111 -2.71 8.98 3.02
CA MET A 111 -2.71 7.53 3.18
C MET A 111 -1.71 6.94 2.20
N LEU A 112 -0.90 6.00 2.70
CA LEU A 112 -0.10 5.07 1.93
C LEU A 112 -0.72 3.68 2.06
N ILE A 113 -0.85 2.97 0.95
CA ILE A 113 -1.36 1.59 0.90
C ILE A 113 -0.39 0.69 0.13
N ILE A 114 -0.36 -0.57 0.54
CA ILE A 114 0.28 -1.68 -0.16
C ILE A 114 -0.85 -2.59 -0.63
N MET A 115 -0.99 -2.74 -1.95
CA MET A 115 -1.96 -3.61 -2.59
C MET A 115 -1.27 -4.73 -3.34
N ASP A 116 -1.95 -5.86 -3.42
CA ASP A 116 -1.56 -7.00 -4.23
C ASP A 116 -2.05 -6.84 -5.68
N HIS A 117 -1.66 -7.75 -6.59
CA HIS A 117 -2.05 -7.72 -8.01
C HIS A 117 -3.58 -7.81 -8.27
N LYS A 118 -4.40 -8.12 -7.27
CA LYS A 118 -5.88 -8.16 -7.36
C LYS A 118 -6.53 -6.96 -6.68
N GLY A 119 -5.76 -5.97 -6.24
CA GLY A 119 -6.26 -4.81 -5.50
C GLY A 119 -6.65 -5.08 -4.06
N ARG A 120 -6.27 -6.22 -3.48
CA ARG A 120 -6.45 -6.52 -2.05
C ARG A 120 -5.48 -5.66 -1.25
N ILE A 121 -5.99 -4.92 -0.27
CA ILE A 121 -5.14 -4.12 0.63
C ILE A 121 -4.44 -5.06 1.61
N LEU A 122 -3.11 -5.07 1.56
CA LEU A 122 -2.27 -5.89 2.43
C LEU A 122 -1.85 -5.14 3.70
N SER A 123 -1.56 -3.84 3.55
CA SER A 123 -1.23 -2.95 4.67
C SER A 123 -1.38 -1.48 4.28
N ALA A 124 -1.38 -0.61 5.28
CA ALA A 124 -1.50 0.82 5.11
C ALA A 124 -0.88 1.61 6.27
N ALA A 125 -0.57 2.88 6.01
CA ALA A 125 -0.26 3.88 7.02
C ALA A 125 -0.91 5.21 6.66
N ILE A 126 -1.17 6.05 7.65
CA ILE A 126 -1.75 7.38 7.47
C ILE A 126 -0.86 8.43 8.13
N SER A 127 -0.93 9.66 7.64
CA SER A 127 -0.30 10.81 8.25
C SER A 127 -1.23 12.01 8.31
N SER A 128 -1.02 12.84 9.32
CA SER A 128 -1.72 14.12 9.47
C SER A 128 -1.54 14.98 8.21
N PRO A 129 -2.44 15.95 7.96
CA PRO A 129 -2.22 16.97 6.94
C PRO A 129 -0.84 17.62 7.05
N HIS A 130 -0.23 17.92 5.90
CA HIS A 130 1.11 18.55 5.84
C HIS A 130 1.19 19.85 6.66
N ILE A 131 0.11 20.63 6.67
CA ILE A 131 -0.01 21.88 7.45
C ILE A 131 0.10 21.65 8.96
N ILE A 132 -0.17 20.44 9.46
CA ILE A 132 -0.07 20.08 10.87
C ILE A 132 1.33 19.55 11.20
N HIS A 133 1.86 18.63 10.39
CA HIS A 133 3.10 17.92 10.76
C HIS A 133 4.40 18.62 10.32
N GLY A 134 4.35 19.53 9.34
CA GLY A 134 5.52 20.28 8.84
C GLY A 134 6.66 19.47 8.19
N LYS A 135 6.63 18.13 8.25
CA LYS A 135 7.60 17.23 7.60
C LYS A 135 7.66 17.45 6.09
N SER A 136 8.86 17.26 5.53
CA SER A 136 9.03 17.16 4.07
C SER A 136 8.25 15.97 3.53
N LEU A 137 7.90 16.05 2.24
CA LEU A 137 7.20 14.99 1.54
C LEU A 137 7.97 13.66 1.59
N GLU A 138 9.28 13.70 1.40
CA GLU A 138 10.18 12.56 1.43
C GLU A 138 10.13 11.86 2.78
N LYS A 139 10.28 12.62 3.87
CA LYS A 139 10.25 12.07 5.23
C LYS A 139 8.90 11.46 5.57
N ALA A 140 7.80 12.10 5.18
CA ALA A 140 6.46 11.57 5.39
C ALA A 140 6.25 10.24 4.63
N VAL A 141 6.68 10.16 3.37
CA VAL A 141 6.60 8.94 2.56
C VAL A 141 7.42 7.80 3.17
N GLU A 142 8.65 8.09 3.62
CA GLU A 142 9.54 7.11 4.25
C GLU A 142 8.94 6.53 5.54
N GLU A 143 8.44 7.39 6.42
CA GLU A 143 7.82 6.98 7.69
C GLU A 143 6.52 6.18 7.49
N GLU A 144 5.68 6.58 6.53
CA GLU A 144 4.44 5.87 6.21
C GLU A 144 4.72 4.47 5.66
N LEU A 145 5.65 4.34 4.71
CA LEU A 145 6.00 3.05 4.14
C LEU A 145 6.63 2.13 5.18
N LYS A 146 7.56 2.66 5.99
CA LYS A 146 8.18 1.93 7.09
C LYS A 146 7.13 1.45 8.09
N THR A 147 6.19 2.32 8.46
CA THR A 147 5.06 1.98 9.35
C THR A 147 4.18 0.87 8.75
N ALA A 148 3.87 0.96 7.46
CA ALA A 148 3.04 -0.03 6.75
C ALA A 148 3.71 -1.42 6.67
N LEU A 149 5.04 -1.48 6.55
CA LEU A 149 5.79 -2.75 6.57
C LEU A 149 5.94 -3.29 8.00
N GLN A 150 6.38 -2.46 8.94
CA GLN A 150 6.64 -2.87 10.34
C GLN A 150 5.40 -3.38 11.06
N ARG A 151 4.20 -2.84 10.76
CA ARG A 151 2.95 -3.33 11.38
C ARG A 151 2.58 -4.76 10.95
N LEU A 152 3.23 -5.30 9.91
CA LEU A 152 3.12 -6.71 9.51
C LEU A 152 4.23 -7.59 10.13
N GLY A 153 5.15 -7.00 10.90
CA GLY A 153 6.33 -7.70 11.42
C GLY A 153 7.38 -8.02 10.35
N LEU A 154 7.52 -7.12 9.36
CA LEU A 154 8.66 -7.05 8.45
C LEU A 154 9.75 -6.13 9.01
#